data_AF-A0A7V5KUB8-F1
#
_entry.id   AF-A0A7V5KUB8-F1
#
_cell.length_a   1.000
_cell.length_b   1.000
_cell.length_c   1.000
_cell.angle_alpha   90.00
_cell.angle_beta   90.00
_cell.angle_gamma   90.00
#
_symmetry.space_group_name_H-M   'P 1'
#
loop_
_entity.id
_entity.type
_entity.pdbx_description
1 polymer ?
#
loop_
_entity_poly.entity_id
_entity_poly.type
_entity_poly.pdbx_seq_one_letter_code
_entity_poly.pdbx_strand_id
1 'polypeptide(L)'
;VATGRSLELTLEAMTEYDFPMPDILICSVGTEIYYGPDLRYDKGWQQHISHQWKPEEIKNKLAVLEFLVSQEAEGQRSHKISYYLEEKEDRLSRVENILEAEKLRCEVIYSHGQFLDILPFRASKGKAIDYLRYKFDFPPRHVMVAGDSGNDEDMILGHARGLVVGNHSEELEGLRGKPNIYFSRAEYAAGIIDGLKHYGLIHDRK
;
A
#
# COMPACT_ATOMS: atom_id res chain seq x y z
N VAL A 1 8.06 4.04 6.71
CA VAL A 1 7.93 3.99 5.23
C VAL A 1 6.92 2.92 4.87
N ALA A 2 5.98 3.20 3.96
CA ALA A 2 5.03 2.21 3.44
C ALA A 2 5.27 2.00 1.94
N THR A 3 5.40 0.76 1.49
CA THR A 3 5.84 0.43 0.14
C THR A 3 5.21 -0.85 -0.39
N GLY A 4 5.05 -0.92 -1.72
CA GLY A 4 4.63 -2.14 -2.41
C GLY A 4 5.75 -3.17 -2.56
N ARG A 5 7.02 -2.73 -2.38
CA ARG A 5 8.22 -3.57 -2.43
C ARG A 5 8.27 -4.53 -1.24
N SER A 6 8.93 -5.66 -1.45
CA SER A 6 9.30 -6.54 -0.35
C SER A 6 10.30 -5.90 0.61
N LEU A 7 10.54 -6.52 1.76
CA LEU A 7 11.58 -6.07 2.68
C LEU A 7 12.95 -6.00 1.98
N GLU A 8 13.33 -7.05 1.26
CA GLU A 8 14.64 -7.14 0.60
C GLU A 8 14.84 -6.01 -0.41
N LEU A 9 13.89 -5.83 -1.32
CA LEU A 9 13.91 -4.75 -2.32
C LEU A 9 13.84 -3.35 -1.67
N THR A 10 13.19 -3.23 -0.50
CA THR A 10 13.15 -1.98 0.25
C THR A 10 14.53 -1.66 0.84
N LEU A 11 15.21 -2.64 1.43
CA LEU A 11 16.54 -2.47 2.01
C LEU A 11 17.60 -2.21 0.93
N GLU A 12 17.49 -2.86 -0.22
CA GLU A 12 18.34 -2.59 -1.40
C GLU A 12 18.18 -1.14 -1.87
N ALA A 13 16.95 -0.69 -2.09
CA ALA A 13 16.68 0.69 -2.50
C ALA A 13 17.16 1.72 -1.45
N MET A 14 16.97 1.44 -0.16
CA MET A 14 17.45 2.32 0.90
C MET A 14 18.98 2.40 0.93
N THR A 15 19.66 1.29 0.66
CA THR A 15 21.14 1.24 0.57
C THR A 15 21.62 2.01 -0.65
N GLU A 16 20.98 1.84 -1.81
CA GLU A 16 21.32 2.54 -3.05
C GLU A 16 21.21 4.07 -2.92
N TYR A 17 20.13 4.54 -2.28
CA TYR A 17 19.84 5.97 -2.14
C TYR A 17 20.33 6.61 -0.83
N ASP A 18 21.14 5.89 -0.03
CA ASP A 18 21.61 6.34 1.30
C ASP A 18 20.47 6.85 2.20
N PHE A 19 19.35 6.13 2.19
CA PHE A 19 18.14 6.51 2.90
C PHE A 19 18.22 6.07 4.37
N PRO A 20 17.96 6.97 5.35
CA PRO A 20 18.06 6.61 6.76
C PRO A 20 17.02 5.55 7.14
N MET A 21 17.43 4.64 8.04
CA MET A 21 16.55 3.56 8.52
C MET A 21 15.32 4.13 9.24
N PRO A 22 14.08 3.87 8.76
CA PRO A 22 12.86 4.27 9.46
C PRO A 22 12.64 3.46 10.73
N ASP A 23 11.91 4.03 11.70
CA ASP A 23 11.46 3.30 12.89
C ASP A 23 10.55 2.11 12.54
N ILE A 24 9.75 2.25 11.48
CA ILE A 24 8.80 1.25 11.00
C ILE A 24 8.82 1.16 9.48
N LEU A 25 8.90 -0.07 8.98
CA LEU A 25 8.70 -0.44 7.58
C LEU A 25 7.38 -1.19 7.45
N ILE A 26 6.55 -0.74 6.49
CA ILE A 26 5.36 -1.44 6.02
C ILE A 26 5.67 -1.86 4.59
N CYS A 27 5.89 -3.15 4.38
CA CYS A 27 6.30 -3.72 3.10
C CYS A 27 5.17 -4.52 2.45
N SER A 28 5.38 -4.93 1.21
CA SER A 28 4.52 -5.86 0.49
C SER A 28 3.05 -5.40 0.49
N VAL A 29 2.83 -4.10 0.22
CA VAL A 29 1.51 -3.43 0.17
C VAL A 29 0.74 -3.53 1.49
N GLY A 30 1.44 -3.49 2.62
CA GLY A 30 0.81 -3.53 3.94
C GLY A 30 0.65 -4.92 4.53
N THR A 31 1.15 -5.97 3.88
CA THR A 31 1.05 -7.34 4.39
C THR A 31 2.15 -7.67 5.39
N GLU A 32 3.22 -6.87 5.44
CA GLU A 32 4.35 -7.10 6.33
C GLU A 32 4.71 -5.81 7.08
N ILE A 33 4.94 -5.92 8.39
CA ILE A 33 5.38 -4.80 9.25
C ILE A 33 6.65 -5.21 9.98
N TYR A 34 7.67 -4.36 9.91
CA TYR A 34 8.96 -4.54 10.58
C TYR A 34 9.29 -3.30 11.42
N TYR A 35 9.81 -3.53 12.63
CA TYR A 35 10.30 -2.49 13.52
C TYR A 35 11.83 -2.40 13.43
N GLY A 36 12.37 -1.18 13.33
CA GLY A 36 13.80 -0.94 13.24
C GLY A 36 14.50 -0.83 14.61
N PRO A 37 15.85 -0.87 14.63
CA PRO A 37 16.75 -1.20 13.52
C PRO A 37 16.95 -2.71 13.32
N ASP A 38 16.43 -3.56 14.21
CA ASP A 38 16.63 -5.02 14.21
C ASP A 38 15.69 -5.78 13.25
N LEU A 39 14.86 -5.06 12.49
CA LEU A 39 13.91 -5.62 11.52
C LEU A 39 12.95 -6.63 12.16
N ARG A 40 12.52 -6.36 13.39
CA ARG A 40 11.62 -7.27 14.12
C ARG A 40 10.25 -7.31 13.46
N TYR A 41 9.87 -8.51 13.00
CA TYR A 41 8.59 -8.75 12.34
C TYR A 41 7.38 -8.68 13.30
N ASP A 42 6.31 -7.99 12.90
CA ASP A 42 5.07 -7.91 13.67
C ASP A 42 4.20 -9.17 13.53
N LYS A 43 4.41 -10.12 14.44
CA LYS A 43 3.60 -11.35 14.49
C LYS A 43 2.11 -11.10 14.77
N GLY A 44 1.78 -10.03 15.50
CA GLY A 44 0.39 -9.69 15.82
C GLY A 44 -0.38 -9.21 14.59
N TRP A 45 0.26 -8.36 13.79
CA TRP A 45 -0.26 -7.95 12.48
C TRP A 45 -0.43 -9.15 11.55
N GLN A 46 0.59 -10.00 11.48
CA GLN A 46 0.53 -11.17 10.61
C GLN A 46 -0.65 -12.09 10.97
N GLN A 47 -0.80 -12.43 12.25
CA GLN A 47 -1.93 -13.23 12.72
C GLN A 47 -3.28 -12.55 12.46
N HIS A 48 -3.35 -11.21 12.58
CA HIS A 48 -4.56 -10.45 12.32
C HIS A 48 -5.01 -10.57 10.86
N ILE A 49 -4.07 -10.45 9.90
CA ILE A 49 -4.37 -10.49 8.48
C ILE A 49 -4.53 -11.91 7.92
N SER A 50 -3.98 -12.94 8.57
CA SER A 50 -4.18 -14.35 8.15
C SER A 50 -5.64 -14.82 8.27
N HIS A 51 -6.52 -14.06 8.91
CA HIS A 51 -7.90 -14.45 9.12
C HIS A 51 -8.66 -14.67 7.80
N GLN A 52 -9.10 -15.91 7.56
CA GLN A 52 -9.81 -16.34 6.34
C GLN A 52 -9.01 -16.18 5.04
N TRP A 53 -7.70 -15.95 5.13
CA TRP A 53 -6.83 -15.89 3.97
C TRP A 53 -6.61 -17.29 3.38
N LYS A 54 -6.91 -17.45 2.09
CA LYS A 54 -6.89 -18.74 1.38
C LYS A 54 -6.11 -18.62 0.06
N PRO A 55 -4.78 -18.45 0.11
CA PRO A 55 -3.98 -18.09 -1.06
C PRO A 55 -4.02 -19.16 -2.15
N GLU A 56 -3.98 -20.44 -1.80
CA GLU A 56 -4.01 -21.53 -2.78
C GLU A 56 -5.39 -21.65 -3.47
N GLU A 57 -6.49 -21.42 -2.75
CA GLU A 57 -7.82 -21.37 -3.37
C GLU A 57 -7.92 -20.20 -4.35
N ILE A 58 -7.41 -19.01 -3.98
CA ILE A 58 -7.35 -17.84 -4.87
C ILE A 58 -6.56 -18.15 -6.13
N LYS A 59 -5.32 -18.66 -6.01
CA LYS A 59 -4.50 -19.01 -7.17
C LYS A 59 -5.20 -20.01 -8.08
N ASN A 60 -5.82 -21.04 -7.53
CA ASN A 60 -6.54 -22.06 -8.30
C ASN A 60 -7.73 -21.47 -9.07
N LYS A 61 -8.48 -20.55 -8.46
CA LYS A 61 -9.63 -19.89 -9.12
C LYS A 61 -9.20 -18.92 -10.21
N LEU A 62 -8.05 -18.27 -10.05
CA LEU A 62 -7.52 -17.33 -11.03
C LEU A 62 -6.70 -18.00 -12.14
N ALA A 63 -6.27 -19.26 -11.95
CA ALA A 63 -5.53 -20.01 -12.96
C ALA A 63 -6.31 -20.21 -14.29
N VAL A 64 -7.64 -20.04 -14.28
CA VAL A 64 -8.47 -20.10 -15.49
C VAL A 64 -8.37 -18.84 -16.36
N LEU A 65 -7.78 -17.77 -15.84
CA LEU A 65 -7.62 -16.50 -16.54
C LEU A 65 -6.27 -16.45 -17.25
N GLU A 66 -6.24 -16.86 -18.51
CA GLU A 66 -5.02 -16.92 -19.32
C GLU A 66 -4.32 -15.56 -19.52
N PHE A 67 -5.03 -14.45 -19.28
CA PHE A 67 -4.47 -13.10 -19.36
C PHE A 67 -3.70 -12.66 -18.11
N LEU A 68 -3.78 -13.41 -17.00
CA LEU A 68 -2.99 -13.13 -15.81
C LEU A 68 -1.62 -13.79 -15.91
N VAL A 69 -0.58 -12.99 -15.77
CA VAL A 69 0.81 -13.49 -15.75
C VAL A 69 1.33 -13.35 -14.33
N SER A 70 1.80 -14.44 -13.71
CA SER A 70 2.39 -14.35 -12.36
C SER A 70 3.62 -13.45 -12.39
N GLN A 71 3.76 -12.57 -11.40
CA GLN A 71 5.04 -11.91 -11.15
C GLN A 71 6.08 -12.91 -10.64
N GLU A 72 7.33 -12.48 -10.68
CA GLU A 72 8.52 -13.19 -10.21
C GLU A 72 8.40 -13.60 -8.73
N ALA A 73 9.22 -14.57 -8.28
CA ALA A 73 9.15 -15.11 -6.93
C ALA A 73 9.37 -14.02 -5.86
N GLU A 74 10.19 -13.03 -6.16
CA GLU A 74 10.49 -11.86 -5.35
C GLU A 74 9.26 -10.98 -5.12
N GLY A 75 8.27 -11.01 -6.03
CA GLY A 75 6.99 -10.31 -5.90
C GLY A 75 5.93 -11.08 -5.11
N GLN A 76 6.11 -12.39 -4.87
CA GLN A 76 5.16 -13.24 -4.16
C GLN A 76 5.45 -13.30 -2.66
N ARG A 77 4.44 -13.19 -1.80
CA ARG A 77 4.59 -13.42 -0.35
C ARG A 77 3.49 -14.34 0.17
N SER A 78 3.67 -14.82 1.41
CA SER A 78 2.66 -15.66 2.07
C SER A 78 1.27 -15.01 2.13
N HIS A 79 1.23 -13.67 2.19
CA HIS A 79 0.00 -12.86 2.26
C HIS A 79 -0.12 -11.88 1.09
N LYS A 80 0.56 -12.15 -0.04
CA LYS A 80 0.49 -11.33 -1.25
C LYS A 80 0.62 -12.21 -2.48
N ILE A 81 -0.38 -12.21 -3.35
CA ILE A 81 -0.32 -12.88 -4.64
C ILE A 81 -0.26 -11.80 -5.72
N SER A 82 0.79 -11.80 -6.53
CA SER A 82 1.07 -10.69 -7.45
C SER A 82 1.03 -11.16 -8.91
N TYR A 83 0.30 -10.46 -9.75
CA TYR A 83 0.19 -10.70 -11.19
C TYR A 83 0.52 -9.44 -11.98
N TYR A 84 0.95 -9.61 -13.22
CA TYR A 84 0.83 -8.61 -14.27
C TYR A 84 -0.54 -8.77 -14.94
N LEU A 85 -1.25 -7.65 -15.07
CA LEU A 85 -2.55 -7.54 -15.71
C LEU A 85 -2.55 -6.34 -16.66
N GLU A 86 -2.64 -6.62 -17.96
CA GLU A 86 -2.97 -5.59 -18.94
C GLU A 86 -4.49 -5.36 -18.96
N GLU A 87 -4.92 -4.19 -18.51
CA GLU A 87 -6.35 -3.87 -18.40
C GLU A 87 -6.98 -3.57 -19.76
N LYS A 88 -7.75 -4.54 -20.24
CA LYS A 88 -8.52 -4.51 -21.49
C LYS A 88 -9.81 -5.28 -21.25
N GLU A 89 -10.91 -4.88 -21.87
CA GLU A 89 -12.16 -5.66 -21.85
C GLU A 89 -12.63 -6.03 -20.43
N ASP A 90 -12.52 -5.08 -19.49
CA ASP A 90 -12.95 -5.20 -18.10
C ASP A 90 -12.33 -6.42 -17.36
N ARG A 91 -11.06 -6.73 -17.66
CA ARG A 91 -10.36 -7.89 -17.09
C ARG A 91 -10.21 -7.79 -15.58
N LEU A 92 -9.95 -6.60 -15.02
CA LEU A 92 -9.92 -6.38 -13.57
C LEU A 92 -11.25 -6.77 -12.94
N SER A 93 -12.37 -6.31 -13.49
CA SER A 93 -13.70 -6.68 -13.00
C SER A 93 -13.97 -8.17 -13.12
N ARG A 94 -13.43 -8.86 -14.14
CA ARG A 94 -13.52 -10.32 -14.24
C ARG A 94 -12.77 -11.03 -13.11
N VAL A 95 -11.59 -10.53 -12.70
CA VAL A 95 -10.86 -11.04 -11.54
C VAL A 95 -11.71 -10.87 -10.28
N GLU A 96 -12.19 -9.66 -10.03
CA GLU A 96 -13.01 -9.33 -8.85
C GLU A 96 -14.26 -10.20 -8.77
N ASN A 97 -14.99 -10.34 -9.89
CA ASN A 97 -16.20 -11.15 -9.98
C ASN A 97 -15.96 -12.63 -9.67
N ILE A 98 -14.84 -13.22 -10.11
CA ILE A 98 -14.49 -14.62 -9.80
C ILE A 98 -14.25 -14.77 -8.29
N LEU A 99 -13.50 -13.85 -7.69
CA LEU A 99 -13.18 -13.91 -6.27
C LEU A 99 -14.43 -13.70 -5.40
N GLU A 100 -15.31 -12.80 -5.80
CA GLU A 100 -16.59 -12.54 -5.14
C GLU A 100 -17.55 -13.73 -5.26
N ALA A 101 -17.70 -14.31 -6.46
CA ALA A 101 -18.56 -15.46 -6.70
C ALA A 101 -18.15 -16.69 -5.85
N GLU A 102 -16.84 -16.85 -5.63
CA GLU A 102 -16.26 -17.91 -4.80
C GLU A 102 -16.24 -17.55 -3.30
N LYS A 103 -16.70 -16.34 -2.94
CA LYS A 103 -16.73 -15.82 -1.57
C LYS A 103 -15.35 -15.81 -0.90
N LEU A 104 -14.30 -15.61 -1.71
CA LEU A 104 -12.93 -15.49 -1.22
C LEU A 104 -12.72 -14.08 -0.68
N ARG A 105 -12.45 -13.98 0.62
CA ARG A 105 -12.26 -12.67 1.28
C ARG A 105 -10.85 -12.17 1.08
N CYS A 106 -10.67 -11.35 0.05
CA CYS A 106 -9.42 -10.69 -0.29
C CYS A 106 -9.64 -9.21 -0.62
N GLU A 107 -8.55 -8.46 -0.67
CA GLU A 107 -8.48 -7.16 -1.35
C GLU A 107 -7.80 -7.36 -2.70
N VAL A 108 -8.26 -6.64 -3.72
CA VAL A 108 -7.66 -6.58 -5.04
C VAL A 108 -7.13 -5.18 -5.25
N ILE A 109 -5.82 -5.04 -5.46
CA ILE A 109 -5.15 -3.76 -5.64
C ILE A 109 -4.54 -3.73 -7.03
N TYR A 110 -5.04 -2.84 -7.87
CA TYR A 110 -4.48 -2.56 -9.19
C TYR A 110 -3.69 -1.25 -9.16
N SER A 111 -2.47 -1.24 -9.67
CA SER A 111 -1.62 -0.05 -9.63
C SER A 111 -0.63 0.05 -10.80
N HIS A 112 -0.24 1.28 -11.10
CA HIS A 112 0.65 1.65 -12.21
C HIS A 112 0.23 1.04 -13.56
N GLY A 113 -1.08 0.92 -13.79
CA GLY A 113 -1.64 0.38 -15.03
C GLY A 113 -1.19 -1.03 -15.43
N GLN A 114 -0.61 -1.83 -14.52
CA GLN A 114 -0.22 -3.21 -14.85
C GLN A 114 -0.09 -4.17 -13.66
N PHE A 115 0.15 -3.68 -12.43
CA PHE A 115 0.39 -4.55 -11.29
C PHE A 115 -0.93 -4.86 -10.59
N LEU A 116 -1.22 -6.14 -10.42
CA LEU A 116 -2.38 -6.65 -9.71
C LEU A 116 -1.92 -7.45 -8.49
N ASP A 117 -2.22 -6.93 -7.31
CA ASP A 117 -1.90 -7.55 -6.04
C ASP A 117 -3.17 -8.01 -5.33
N ILE A 118 -3.21 -9.28 -4.91
CA ILE A 118 -4.31 -9.85 -4.14
C ILE A 118 -3.81 -10.11 -2.72
N LEU A 119 -4.46 -9.46 -1.77
CA LEU A 119 -4.08 -9.45 -0.36
C LEU A 119 -5.20 -10.06 0.50
N PRO A 120 -4.91 -10.45 1.75
CA PRO A 120 -5.96 -10.70 2.72
C PRO A 120 -6.91 -9.51 2.84
N PHE A 121 -8.19 -9.76 3.05
CA PHE A 121 -9.20 -8.71 3.23
C PHE A 121 -8.85 -7.68 4.33
N ARG A 122 -8.02 -8.05 5.31
CA ARG A 122 -7.60 -7.16 6.41
C ARG A 122 -6.27 -6.44 6.14
N ALA A 123 -5.64 -6.66 5.00
CA ALA A 123 -4.35 -6.09 4.66
C ALA A 123 -4.48 -5.05 3.55
N SER A 124 -3.78 -3.95 3.76
CA SER A 124 -3.51 -2.87 2.79
C SER A 124 -2.57 -1.87 3.48
N LYS A 125 -2.02 -0.88 2.75
CA LYS A 125 -1.18 0.15 3.38
C LYS A 125 -1.97 0.95 4.42
N GLY A 126 -3.19 1.37 4.09
CA GLY A 126 -4.07 2.11 4.98
C GLY A 126 -4.45 1.32 6.23
N LYS A 127 -4.82 0.04 6.09
CA LYS A 127 -5.13 -0.83 7.24
C LYS A 127 -3.92 -1.07 8.14
N ALA A 128 -2.72 -1.21 7.56
CA ALA A 128 -1.48 -1.30 8.34
C ALA A 128 -1.18 0.00 9.10
N ILE A 129 -1.37 1.16 8.48
CA ILE A 129 -1.22 2.47 9.13
C ILE A 129 -2.22 2.64 10.27
N ASP A 130 -3.48 2.25 10.05
CA ASP A 130 -4.53 2.29 11.07
C ASP A 130 -4.21 1.36 12.25
N TYR A 131 -3.73 0.14 11.99
CA TYR A 131 -3.25 -0.77 13.03
C TYR A 131 -2.14 -0.16 13.88
N LEU A 132 -1.13 0.46 13.25
CA LEU A 132 -0.05 1.14 13.96
C LEU A 132 -0.55 2.36 14.74
N ARG A 133 -1.49 3.12 14.17
CA ARG A 133 -2.12 4.26 14.83
C ARG A 133 -2.76 3.85 16.15
N TYR A 134 -3.56 2.77 16.13
CA TYR A 134 -4.18 2.24 17.34
C TYR A 134 -3.15 1.66 18.32
N LYS A 135 -2.12 0.97 17.80
CA LYS A 135 -1.07 0.36 18.63
C LYS A 135 -0.25 1.38 19.40
N PHE A 136 0.00 2.55 18.82
CA PHE A 136 0.82 3.62 19.41
C PHE A 136 0.00 4.81 19.93
N ASP A 137 -1.33 4.71 19.92
CA ASP A 137 -2.25 5.77 20.36
C ASP A 137 -1.99 7.13 19.68
N PHE A 138 -1.72 7.10 18.37
CA PHE A 138 -1.56 8.34 17.59
C PHE A 138 -2.94 8.88 17.17
N PRO A 139 -3.30 10.13 17.53
CA PRO A 139 -4.51 10.73 16.99
C PRO A 139 -4.39 10.91 15.47
N PRO A 140 -5.45 10.71 14.67
CA PRO A 140 -5.37 10.83 13.20
C PRO A 140 -4.84 12.19 12.73
N ARG A 141 -5.13 13.27 13.46
CA ARG A 141 -4.59 14.61 13.19
C ARG A 141 -3.06 14.72 13.29
N HIS A 142 -2.38 13.80 13.96
CA HIS A 142 -0.92 13.79 14.07
C HIS A 142 -0.27 12.83 13.06
N VAL A 143 -1.06 12.17 12.23
CA VAL A 143 -0.59 11.23 11.20
C VAL A 143 -0.83 11.88 9.85
N MET A 144 0.23 11.97 9.04
CA MET A 144 0.14 12.31 7.62
C MET A 144 0.61 11.12 6.81
N VAL A 145 -0.10 10.83 5.73
CA VAL A 145 0.26 9.81 4.75
C VAL A 145 0.49 10.49 3.42
N ALA A 146 1.47 10.02 2.65
CA ALA A 146 1.85 10.58 1.37
C ALA A 146 1.93 9.46 0.33
N GLY A 147 1.35 9.67 -0.85
CA GLY A 147 1.38 8.70 -1.93
C GLY A 147 1.31 9.34 -3.31
N ASP A 148 1.57 8.51 -4.32
CA ASP A 148 1.69 8.90 -5.71
C ASP A 148 0.96 7.97 -6.69
N SER A 149 0.46 6.81 -6.23
CA SER A 149 -0.21 5.83 -7.10
C SER A 149 -1.41 5.14 -6.45
N GLY A 150 -2.17 4.34 -7.21
CA GLY A 150 -3.41 3.70 -6.76
C GLY A 150 -3.26 2.76 -5.57
N ASN A 151 -2.08 2.17 -5.36
CA ASN A 151 -1.82 1.35 -4.16
C ASN A 151 -1.66 2.17 -2.87
N ASP A 152 -1.66 3.51 -2.96
CA ASP A 152 -1.67 4.46 -1.85
C ASP A 152 -3.07 5.01 -1.56
N GLU A 153 -4.03 4.81 -2.48
CA GLU A 153 -5.36 5.41 -2.41
C GLU A 153 -6.05 5.12 -1.06
N ASP A 154 -5.96 3.87 -0.60
CA ASP A 154 -6.61 3.42 0.62
C ASP A 154 -6.09 4.11 1.88
N MET A 155 -4.77 4.37 1.96
CA MET A 155 -4.21 5.11 3.08
C MET A 155 -4.55 6.59 3.00
N ILE A 156 -4.55 7.19 1.80
CA ILE A 156 -4.86 8.61 1.59
C ILE A 156 -6.33 8.90 1.91
N LEU A 157 -7.25 8.00 1.55
CA LEU A 157 -8.67 8.06 1.90
C LEU A 157 -8.96 7.72 3.38
N GLY A 158 -7.97 7.21 4.11
CA GLY A 158 -8.09 6.82 5.50
C GLY A 158 -8.34 8.00 6.44
N HIS A 159 -8.29 7.74 7.74
CA HIS A 159 -8.57 8.78 8.75
C HIS A 159 -7.43 9.78 8.95
N ALA A 160 -6.23 9.48 8.45
CA ALA A 160 -5.07 10.35 8.55
C ALA A 160 -5.20 11.58 7.63
N ARG A 161 -4.25 12.51 7.74
CA ARG A 161 -4.13 13.63 6.80
C ARG A 161 -3.48 13.13 5.51
N GLY A 162 -4.23 13.12 4.41
CA GLY A 162 -3.77 12.64 3.12
C GLY A 162 -2.97 13.68 2.35
N LEU A 163 -1.89 13.25 1.72
CA LEU A 163 -1.09 14.04 0.79
C LEU A 163 -0.93 13.27 -0.53
N VAL A 164 -1.24 13.95 -1.63
CA VAL A 164 -0.89 13.53 -2.99
C VAL A 164 0.23 14.44 -3.50
N VAL A 165 1.36 13.87 -3.90
CA VAL A 165 2.52 14.63 -4.40
C VAL A 165 2.34 15.05 -5.87
N GLY A 166 3.08 16.06 -6.32
CA GLY A 166 2.89 16.67 -7.65
C GLY A 166 3.08 15.71 -8.83
N ASN A 167 3.93 14.68 -8.67
CA ASN A 167 4.24 13.67 -9.67
C ASN A 167 3.37 12.39 -9.57
N HIS A 168 2.15 12.50 -9.02
CA HIS A 168 1.22 11.38 -8.89
C HIS A 168 0.67 10.88 -10.23
N SER A 169 0.21 9.63 -10.27
CA SER A 169 -0.48 9.04 -11.41
C SER A 169 -1.95 9.49 -11.49
N GLU A 170 -2.55 9.37 -12.67
CA GLU A 170 -3.97 9.69 -12.91
C GLU A 170 -4.93 8.86 -12.02
N GLU A 171 -4.46 7.72 -11.49
CA GLU A 171 -5.21 6.85 -10.56
C GLU A 171 -5.67 7.64 -9.32
N LEU A 172 -4.91 8.65 -8.88
CA LEU A 172 -5.24 9.44 -7.68
C LEU A 172 -6.08 10.70 -7.96
N GLU A 173 -6.37 11.05 -9.22
CA GLU A 173 -7.13 12.27 -9.54
C GLU A 173 -8.55 12.25 -8.97
N GLY A 174 -9.15 11.07 -8.81
CA GLY A 174 -10.45 10.89 -8.16
C GLY A 174 -10.49 11.34 -6.68
N LEU A 175 -9.33 11.57 -6.06
CA LEU A 175 -9.22 12.06 -4.68
C LEU A 175 -9.30 13.58 -4.57
N ARG A 176 -9.20 14.32 -5.68
CA ARG A 176 -9.16 15.78 -5.68
C ARG A 176 -10.44 16.37 -5.09
N GLY A 177 -10.28 17.30 -4.14
CA GLY A 177 -11.40 18.00 -3.49
C GLY A 177 -12.07 17.24 -2.34
N LYS A 178 -11.63 16.00 -2.05
CA LYS A 178 -12.08 15.28 -0.84
C LYS A 178 -11.53 15.95 0.43
N PRO A 179 -12.28 15.91 1.55
CA PRO A 179 -11.85 16.52 2.81
C PRO A 179 -10.58 15.83 3.34
N ASN A 180 -9.72 16.60 4.02
CA ASN A 180 -8.47 16.14 4.63
C ASN A 180 -7.43 15.55 3.65
N ILE A 181 -7.58 15.80 2.35
CA ILE A 181 -6.61 15.43 1.32
C ILE A 181 -6.05 16.70 0.70
N TYR A 182 -4.73 16.81 0.70
CA TYR A 182 -4.00 17.93 0.12
C TYR A 182 -3.24 17.46 -1.12
N PHE A 183 -3.38 18.20 -2.22
CA PHE A 183 -2.63 17.99 -3.45
C PHE A 183 -1.50 19.02 -3.50
N SER A 184 -0.27 18.55 -3.27
CA SER A 184 0.93 19.37 -3.40
C SER A 184 1.23 19.66 -4.87
N ARG A 185 1.71 20.86 -5.16
CA ARG A 185 2.29 21.19 -6.48
C ARG A 185 3.73 20.73 -6.60
N ALA A 186 4.43 20.56 -5.48
CA ALA A 186 5.79 20.06 -5.45
C ALA A 186 5.82 18.54 -5.58
N GLU A 187 6.85 18.04 -6.26
CA GLU A 187 7.07 16.64 -6.56
C GLU A 187 7.95 15.95 -5.49
N TYR A 188 7.83 14.63 -5.39
CA TYR A 188 8.67 13.76 -4.57
C TYR A 188 8.80 14.26 -3.10
N ALA A 189 10.02 14.25 -2.55
CA ALA A 189 10.30 14.68 -1.18
C ALA A 189 9.94 16.16 -0.92
N ALA A 190 10.02 17.02 -1.92
CA ALA A 190 9.60 18.41 -1.77
C ALA A 190 8.09 18.52 -1.53
N GLY A 191 7.29 17.66 -2.18
CA GLY A 191 5.87 17.53 -1.92
C GLY A 191 5.55 17.04 -0.50
N ILE A 192 6.33 16.10 0.02
CA ILE A 192 6.19 15.64 1.42
C ILE A 192 6.43 16.79 2.40
N ILE A 193 7.49 17.58 2.20
CA ILE A 193 7.79 18.75 3.03
C ILE A 193 6.66 19.77 2.95
N ASP A 194 6.12 20.04 1.76
CA ASP A 194 4.99 20.94 1.55
C ASP A 194 3.74 20.46 2.32
N GLY A 195 3.41 19.17 2.23
CA GLY A 195 2.31 18.59 3.01
C GLY A 195 2.51 18.67 4.52
N LEU A 196 3.72 18.39 5.02
CA LEU A 196 4.04 18.53 6.44
C LEU A 196 3.83 19.97 6.94
N LYS A 197 4.19 20.97 6.12
CA LYS A 197 3.96 22.39 6.41
C LYS A 197 2.47 22.74 6.33
N HIS A 198 1.77 22.30 5.29
CA HIS A 198 0.33 22.52 5.09
C HIS A 198 -0.48 22.07 6.30
N TYR A 199 -0.16 20.90 6.85
CA TYR A 199 -0.83 20.33 8.03
C TYR A 199 -0.26 20.81 9.38
N GLY A 200 0.76 21.67 9.37
CA GLY A 200 1.38 22.21 10.57
C GLY A 200 2.10 21.17 11.44
N LEU A 201 2.62 20.09 10.83
CA LEU A 201 3.41 19.07 11.52
C LEU A 201 4.88 19.49 11.67
N ILE A 202 5.36 20.34 10.75
CA ILE A 202 6.65 21.01 10.85
C ILE A 202 6.49 22.51 10.63
N HIS A 203 7.45 23.27 11.13
CA HIS A 203 7.57 24.69 10.87
C HIS A 203 8.94 24.99 10.28
N ASP A 204 9.05 26.02 9.46
CA ASP A 204 10.34 26.53 9.05
C ASP A 204 11.14 26.94 10.29
N ARG A 205 12.40 26.51 10.35
CA ARG A 205 13.30 26.96 11.42
C ARG A 205 13.44 28.48 11.29
N LYS A 206 13.12 29.19 12.37
CA LYS A 206 13.40 30.62 12.50
C LYS A 206 14.90 30.88 12.50
#